data_AF-A0A525D178-F1
#
_entry.id   AF-A0A525D178-F1
#
_cell.length_a   1.000
_cell.length_b   1.000
_cell.length_c   1.000
_cell.angle_alpha   90.00
_cell.angle_beta   90.00
_cell.angle_gamma   90.00
#
_symmetry.space_group_name_H-M   'P 1'
#
loop_
_entity.id
_entity.type
_entity.pdbx_description
1 polymer ?
#
loop_
_entity_poly.entity_id
_entity_poly.type
_entity_poly.pdbx_seq_one_letter_code
_entity_poly.pdbx_strand_id
1 'polypeptide(L)'
;MLAGGKICRCTLNRFSAAASWLTAGALLAVTGFYMLLGMGSIWGVVAPNILALLLIAFLVEKIKSLPAITQNEVLELRYGKHLRLPIALIITVVMILFAAEDIKGFALVLETVYGLDPFYSAVIVGLAVALYVV
;
A
#
# COMPACT_ATOMS: atom_id res chain seq x y z
N MET A 1 -13.90 5.38 11.98
CA MET A 1 -14.28 4.91 13.33
C MET A 1 -14.65 3.43 13.22
N LEU A 2 -13.72 2.50 13.41
CA LEU A 2 -14.05 1.05 13.49
C LEU A 2 -13.29 0.28 14.58
N ALA A 3 -12.43 0.94 15.36
CA ALA A 3 -11.79 0.33 16.54
C ALA A 3 -12.09 1.16 17.78
N GLY A 4 -13.30 1.02 18.32
CA GLY A 4 -13.65 1.24 19.73
C GLY A 4 -13.12 2.48 20.48
N GLY A 5 -12.77 3.59 19.83
CA GLY A 5 -12.34 4.83 20.49
C GLY A 5 -11.08 4.76 21.37
N LYS A 6 -10.37 3.63 21.44
CA LYS A 6 -9.28 3.39 22.42
C LYS A 6 -7.87 3.79 21.96
N ILE A 7 -7.72 4.39 20.78
CA ILE A 7 -6.39 4.64 20.21
C ILE A 7 -6.17 6.14 20.00
N CYS A 8 -5.07 6.64 20.56
CA CYS A 8 -4.70 8.05 20.60
C CYS A 8 -4.74 8.68 19.19
N ARG A 9 -5.48 9.79 19.07
CA ARG A 9 -5.88 10.43 17.81
C ARG A 9 -4.71 10.96 16.96
N CYS A 10 -3.54 11.19 17.58
CA CYS A 10 -2.35 11.71 16.90
C CYS A 10 -1.48 10.62 16.25
N THR A 11 -1.42 9.40 16.80
CA THR A 11 -0.46 8.38 16.35
C THR A 11 -1.02 7.53 15.21
N LEU A 12 -2.26 7.07 15.30
CA LEU A 12 -2.83 6.14 14.32
C LEU A 12 -2.96 6.78 12.93
N ASN A 13 -3.39 8.04 12.83
CA ASN A 13 -3.84 8.59 11.56
C ASN A 13 -2.71 9.00 10.60
N ARG A 14 -1.49 9.23 11.11
CA ARG A 14 -0.32 9.64 10.31
C ARG A 14 0.70 8.51 10.19
N PHE A 15 1.00 7.81 11.29
CA PHE A 15 1.94 6.68 11.25
C PHE A 15 1.34 5.43 10.61
N SER A 16 0.06 5.12 10.80
CA SER A 16 -0.54 3.94 10.14
C SER A 16 -0.64 4.13 8.63
N ALA A 17 -0.88 5.37 8.17
CA ALA A 17 -0.90 5.69 6.74
C ALA A 17 0.50 5.59 6.13
N ALA A 18 1.51 6.15 6.80
CA ALA A 18 2.90 6.02 6.36
C ALA A 18 3.38 4.56 6.37
N ALA A 19 3.03 3.79 7.41
CA ALA A 19 3.38 2.38 7.52
C ALA A 19 2.72 1.52 6.43
N SER A 20 1.51 1.86 5.98
CA SER A 20 0.85 1.14 4.87
C SER A 20 1.58 1.28 3.53
N TRP A 21 2.47 2.27 3.40
CA TRP A 21 3.28 2.48 2.19
C TRP A 21 4.69 1.87 2.32
N LEU A 22 5.05 1.37 3.51
CA LEU A 22 6.28 0.63 3.74
C LEU A 22 6.03 -0.85 3.45
N THR A 23 5.98 -1.21 2.17
CA THR A 23 5.92 -2.61 1.75
C THR A 23 7.27 -3.10 1.26
N ALA A 24 7.47 -4.42 1.23
CA ALA A 24 8.73 -5.00 0.77
C ALA A 24 8.99 -4.66 -0.70
N GLY A 25 7.93 -4.65 -1.53
CA GLY A 25 8.01 -4.17 -2.90
C GLY A 25 8.51 -2.72 -2.97
N ALA A 26 7.96 -1.83 -2.15
CA ALA A 26 8.38 -0.42 -2.12
C ALA A 26 9.84 -0.25 -1.68
N LEU A 27 10.30 -0.96 -0.65
CA LEU A 27 11.67 -0.87 -0.13
C LEU A 27 12.70 -1.38 -1.14
N LEU A 28 12.43 -2.52 -1.78
CA LEU A 28 13.30 -3.09 -2.80
C LEU A 28 13.28 -2.25 -4.08
N ALA A 29 12.12 -1.74 -4.49
CA ALA A 29 12.01 -0.83 -5.63
C ALA A 29 12.80 0.45 -5.40
N VAL A 30 12.65 1.09 -4.23
CA VAL A 30 13.44 2.29 -3.86
C VAL A 30 14.93 1.99 -3.93
N THR A 31 15.38 0.87 -3.34
CA THR A 31 16.78 0.47 -3.35
C THR A 31 17.29 0.24 -4.77
N GLY A 32 16.52 -0.46 -5.62
CA GLY A 32 16.83 -0.65 -7.03
C GLY A 32 16.91 0.67 -7.81
N PHE A 33 16.00 1.60 -7.57
CA PHE A 33 16.04 2.95 -8.17
C PHE A 33 17.27 3.75 -7.71
N TYR A 34 17.71 3.62 -6.46
CA TYR A 34 18.97 4.22 -6.00
C TYR A 34 20.19 3.59 -6.66
N MET A 35 20.20 2.28 -6.89
CA MET A 35 21.30 1.59 -7.57
C MET A 35 21.41 1.99 -9.05
N LEU A 36 20.28 2.25 -9.73
CA LEU A 36 20.25 2.57 -11.16
C LEU A 36 20.34 4.06 -11.48
N LEU A 37 19.71 4.94 -10.69
CA LEU A 37 19.65 6.39 -10.94
C LEU A 37 20.48 7.23 -9.94
N GLY A 38 21.14 6.58 -8.97
CA GLY A 38 21.91 7.26 -7.93
C GLY A 38 21.06 8.13 -7.01
N MET A 39 21.68 9.14 -6.39
CA MET A 39 20.99 10.07 -5.47
C MET A 39 19.91 10.94 -6.14
N GLY A 40 19.84 10.98 -7.47
CA GLY A 40 18.80 11.69 -8.21
C GLY A 40 17.40 11.07 -8.05
N SER A 41 17.33 9.78 -7.68
CA SER A 41 16.07 9.05 -7.47
C SER A 41 15.24 9.60 -6.29
N ILE A 42 15.87 10.35 -5.37
CA ILE A 42 15.19 11.04 -4.25
C ILE A 42 14.03 11.88 -4.76
N TRP A 43 14.22 12.60 -5.86
CA TRP A 43 13.20 13.48 -6.42
C TRP A 43 12.09 12.73 -7.14
N GLY A 44 12.35 11.51 -7.62
CA GLY A 44 11.37 10.68 -8.32
C GLY A 44 10.53 9.79 -7.39
N VAL A 45 11.08 9.39 -6.24
CA VAL A 45 10.45 8.37 -5.38
C VAL A 45 10.18 8.89 -3.96
N VAL A 46 11.13 9.59 -3.35
CA VAL A 46 11.02 10.00 -1.94
C VAL A 46 10.23 11.30 -1.79
N ALA A 47 10.60 12.33 -2.58
CA ALA A 47 9.95 13.64 -2.51
C ALA A 47 8.44 13.59 -2.84
N PRO A 48 7.98 12.85 -3.88
CA PRO A 48 6.56 12.72 -4.17
C PRO A 48 5.80 12.00 -3.06
N ASN A 49 6.38 10.98 -2.44
CA ASN A 49 5.74 10.22 -1.36
C ASN A 49 5.55 11.10 -0.11
N ILE A 50 6.56 11.86 0.29
CA ILE A 50 6.45 12.81 1.41
C ILE A 50 5.40 13.87 1.09
N LEU A 51 5.42 14.43 -0.13
CA LEU A 51 4.46 15.44 -0.56
C LEU A 51 3.01 14.90 -0.58
N ALA A 52 2.82 13.67 -1.05
CA ALA A 52 1.51 13.01 -1.07
C ALA A 52 0.98 12.77 0.35
N LEU A 53 1.82 12.33 1.29
CA LEU A 53 1.43 12.21 2.70
C LEU A 53 1.04 13.57 3.31
N LEU A 54 1.76 14.63 2.97
CA LEU A 54 1.47 15.99 3.43
C LEU A 54 0.14 16.49 2.87
N LEU A 55 -0.11 16.28 1.57
CA LEU A 55 -1.38 16.59 0.91
C LEU A 55 -2.56 15.81 1.53
N ILE A 56 -2.41 14.50 1.74
CA ILE A 56 -3.44 13.67 2.37
C ILE A 56 -3.68 14.15 3.82
N ALA A 57 -2.63 14.48 4.57
CA ALA A 57 -2.76 14.99 5.93
C ALA A 57 -3.55 16.30 5.99
N PHE A 58 -3.50 17.13 4.94
CA PHE A 58 -4.32 18.33 4.82
C PHE A 58 -5.77 18.00 4.39
N LEU A 59 -5.95 17.08 3.44
CA LEU A 59 -7.26 16.70 2.93
C LEU A 59 -8.08 15.83 3.90
N VAL A 60 -7.42 15.16 4.85
CA VAL A 60 -8.07 14.19 5.74
C VAL A 60 -9.15 14.84 6.60
N GLU A 61 -9.00 16.10 6.99
CA GLU A 61 -10.00 16.82 7.78
C GLU A 61 -11.30 17.02 6.98
N LYS A 62 -11.18 17.32 5.68
CA LYS A 62 -12.30 17.49 4.76
C LYS A 62 -12.95 16.17 4.35
N ILE A 63 -12.19 15.07 4.35
CA ILE A 63 -12.71 13.72 4.04
C ILE A 63 -13.46 13.15 5.26
N LYS A 64 -12.96 13.39 6.48
CA LYS A 64 -13.58 12.91 7.72
C LYS A 64 -14.93 13.56 8.05
N SER A 65 -15.26 14.70 7.44
CA SER A 65 -16.56 15.34 7.62
C SER A 65 -17.68 14.70 6.77
N LEU A 66 -17.36 13.76 5.88
CA LEU A 66 -18.33 13.02 5.09
C LEU A 66 -18.73 11.71 5.81
N PRO A 67 -20.02 11.30 5.75
CA PRO A 67 -20.50 10.07 6.40
C PRO A 67 -20.04 8.77 5.73
N ALA A 68 -19.21 8.85 4.68
CA ALA A 68 -18.69 7.68 3.96
C ALA A 68 -17.45 7.10 4.65
N ILE A 69 -17.39 5.77 4.73
CA ILE A 69 -16.35 5.02 5.44
C ILE A 69 -15.25 4.57 4.47
N THR A 70 -15.59 4.35 3.19
CA THR A 70 -14.64 3.89 2.16
C THR A 70 -14.53 4.86 0.97
N GLN A 71 -13.40 4.84 0.25
CA GLN A 71 -13.20 5.68 -0.95
C GLN A 71 -14.28 5.44 -2.00
N ASN A 72 -14.75 4.19 -2.12
CA ASN A 72 -15.79 3.80 -3.06
C ASN A 72 -17.15 4.41 -2.68
N GLU A 73 -17.46 4.48 -1.38
CA GLU A 73 -18.69 5.09 -0.88
C GLU A 73 -18.69 6.62 -1.07
N VAL A 74 -17.54 7.29 -0.92
CA VAL A 74 -17.45 8.73 -1.21
C VAL A 74 -17.76 9.01 -2.68
N LEU A 75 -17.26 8.16 -3.58
CA LEU A 75 -17.53 8.27 -5.02
C LEU A 75 -18.97 7.90 -5.36
N GLU A 76 -19.56 6.91 -4.67
CA GLU A 76 -20.97 6.54 -4.78
C GLU A 76 -21.90 7.70 -4.37
N LEU A 77 -21.57 8.41 -3.27
CA LEU A 77 -22.34 9.57 -2.81
C LEU A 77 -22.32 10.73 -3.81
N ARG A 78 -21.25 10.89 -4.59
CA ARG A 78 -21.07 12.02 -5.51
C ARG A 78 -21.55 11.73 -6.94
N TYR A 79 -21.31 10.53 -7.44
CA TYR A 79 -21.53 10.18 -8.85
C TYR A 79 -22.59 9.07 -9.05
N GLY A 80 -23.20 8.59 -7.97
CA GLY A 80 -24.27 7.61 -8.01
C GLY A 80 -23.80 6.15 -8.08
N LYS A 81 -24.75 5.25 -7.84
CA LYS A 81 -24.52 3.81 -7.63
C LYS A 81 -23.91 3.06 -8.82
N HIS A 82 -24.05 3.60 -10.03
CA HIS A 82 -23.56 2.95 -11.27
C HIS A 82 -22.03 2.91 -11.39
N LEU A 83 -21.31 3.80 -10.70
CA LEU A 83 -19.85 3.85 -10.75
C LEU A 83 -19.16 2.91 -9.74
N ARG A 84 -19.91 2.37 -8.77
CA ARG A 84 -19.34 1.52 -7.72
C ARG A 84 -18.68 0.24 -8.25
N LEU A 85 -19.31 -0.39 -9.25
CA LEU A 85 -18.87 -1.68 -9.79
C LEU A 85 -17.59 -1.57 -10.63
N PRO A 86 -17.45 -0.62 -11.58
CA PRO A 86 -16.20 -0.45 -12.32
C PRO A 86 -15.04 0.00 -11.41
N ILE A 87 -15.30 0.87 -10.42
CA ILE A 87 -14.28 1.31 -9.46
C ILE A 87 -13.78 0.13 -8.60
N ALA A 88 -14.70 -0.69 -8.08
CA ALA A 88 -14.35 -1.87 -7.29
C ALA A 88 -13.51 -2.88 -8.09
N LEU A 89 -13.79 -3.03 -9.39
CA LEU A 89 -13.02 -3.89 -10.28
C LEU A 89 -11.60 -3.36 -10.47
N ILE A 90 -11.44 -2.06 -10.74
CA ILE A 90 -10.12 -1.43 -10.89
C ILE A 90 -9.30 -1.59 -9.60
N ILE A 91 -9.90 -1.32 -8.44
CA ILE A 91 -9.21 -1.48 -7.15
C ILE A 91 -8.81 -2.93 -6.92
N THR A 92 -9.69 -3.89 -7.23
CA THR A 92 -9.36 -5.31 -7.12
C THR A 92 -8.15 -5.68 -7.97
N VAL A 93 -8.10 -5.23 -9.23
CA VAL A 93 -6.96 -5.48 -10.12
C VAL A 93 -5.68 -4.85 -9.57
N VAL A 94 -5.74 -3.59 -9.11
CA VAL A 94 -4.58 -2.91 -8.50
C VAL A 94 -4.10 -3.65 -7.26
N MET A 95 -5.00 -4.12 -6.40
CA MET A 95 -4.64 -4.87 -5.19
C MET A 95 -4.03 -6.24 -5.52
N ILE A 96 -4.48 -6.91 -6.57
CA ILE A 96 -3.86 -8.17 -7.04
C ILE A 96 -2.43 -7.90 -7.54
N LEU A 97 -2.22 -6.84 -8.32
CA LEU A 97 -0.89 -6.47 -8.81
C LEU A 97 0.05 -6.13 -7.65
N PHE A 98 -0.44 -5.36 -6.68
CA PHE A 98 0.31 -5.01 -5.49
C PHE A 98 0.71 -6.24 -4.66
N ALA A 99 -0.23 -7.18 -4.48
CA ALA A 99 0.05 -8.45 -3.82
C ALA A 99 1.10 -9.28 -4.59
N ALA A 100 1.04 -9.31 -5.92
CA ALA A 100 2.00 -10.01 -6.74
C ALA A 100 3.41 -9.38 -6.66
N GLU A 101 3.51 -8.06 -6.59
CA GLU A 101 4.78 -7.34 -6.38
C GLU A 101 5.39 -7.64 -5.01
N ASP A 102 4.59 -7.64 -3.94
CA ASP A 102 5.09 -7.95 -2.60
C ASP A 102 5.57 -9.40 -2.48
N ILE A 103 4.84 -10.37 -3.08
CA ILE A 103 5.30 -11.78 -3.11
C ILE A 103 6.64 -11.90 -3.82
N LYS A 104 6.83 -11.22 -4.97
CA LYS A 104 8.11 -11.21 -5.69
C LYS A 104 9.20 -10.52 -4.88
N GLY A 105 8.89 -9.42 -4.21
CA GLY A 105 9.82 -8.71 -3.35
C GLY A 105 10.35 -9.61 -2.23
N PHE A 106 9.45 -10.27 -1.49
CA PHE A 106 9.86 -11.20 -0.44
C PHE A 106 10.57 -12.46 -0.98
N ALA A 107 10.13 -12.98 -2.14
CA ALA A 107 10.80 -14.11 -2.78
C ALA A 107 12.25 -13.79 -3.19
N LEU A 108 12.51 -12.57 -3.68
CA LEU A 108 13.85 -12.11 -4.02
C LEU A 108 14.75 -12.02 -2.78
N VAL A 109 14.20 -11.61 -1.63
CA VAL A 109 14.95 -11.62 -0.36
C VAL A 109 15.32 -13.05 0.05
N LEU A 110 14.39 -14.00 -0.07
CA LEU A 110 14.64 -15.41 0.23
C LEU A 110 15.69 -16.03 -0.71
N GLU A 111 15.62 -15.74 -2.01
CA GLU A 111 16.62 -16.17 -2.99
C GLU A 111 18.01 -15.61 -2.66
N THR A 112 18.11 -14.30 -2.39
CA THR A 112 19.40 -13.63 -2.14
C THR A 112 20.03 -14.01 -0.80
N VAL A 113 19.23 -14.24 0.24
CA VAL A 113 19.73 -14.56 1.59
C VAL A 113 19.96 -16.07 1.78
N TYR A 114 19.09 -16.91 1.24
CA TYR A 114 19.12 -18.36 1.45
C TYR A 114 19.52 -19.18 0.22
N GLY A 115 19.71 -18.55 -0.96
CA GLY A 115 20.10 -19.24 -2.19
C GLY A 115 19.02 -20.18 -2.73
N LEU A 116 17.77 -20.01 -2.32
CA LEU A 116 16.65 -20.86 -2.72
C LEU A 116 16.17 -20.52 -4.12
N ASP A 117 15.80 -21.55 -4.88
CA ASP A 117 15.26 -21.40 -6.23
C ASP A 117 13.99 -20.49 -6.22
N PRO A 118 13.85 -19.57 -7.20
CA PRO A 118 12.81 -18.55 -7.20
C PRO A 118 11.39 -19.11 -7.08
N PHE A 119 11.15 -20.30 -7.63
CA PHE A 119 9.84 -20.94 -7.59
C PHE A 119 9.47 -21.33 -6.15
N TYR A 120 10.39 -21.95 -5.41
CA TYR A 120 10.14 -22.37 -4.03
C TYR A 120 10.02 -21.17 -3.09
N SER A 121 10.85 -20.14 -3.28
CA SER A 121 10.76 -18.89 -2.52
C SER A 121 9.39 -18.22 -2.65
N ALA A 122 8.85 -18.13 -3.87
CA ALA A 122 7.52 -17.57 -4.12
C ALA A 122 6.39 -18.42 -3.50
N VAL A 123 6.49 -19.75 -3.59
CA VAL A 123 5.49 -20.66 -3.00
C VAL A 123 5.47 -20.59 -1.47
N ILE A 124 6.64 -20.52 -0.83
CA ILE A 124 6.75 -20.41 0.64
C ILE A 124 6.11 -19.10 1.12
N VAL A 125 6.43 -17.97 0.48
CA VAL A 125 5.84 -16.66 0.82
C VAL A 125 4.33 -16.68 0.59
N GLY A 126 3.88 -17.18 -0.56
CA GLY A 126 2.46 -17.27 -0.89
C GLY A 126 1.67 -18.10 0.11
N LEU A 127 2.19 -19.27 0.50
CA LEU A 127 1.56 -20.12 1.52
C LEU A 127 1.58 -19.48 2.90
N ALA A 128 2.68 -18.85 3.31
CA ALA A 128 2.78 -18.18 4.60
C ALA A 128 1.76 -17.04 4.73
N VAL A 129 1.60 -16.23 3.67
CA VAL A 129 0.60 -15.15 3.64
C VAL A 129 -0.82 -15.71 3.61
N ALA A 130 -1.09 -16.76 2.83
CA ALA A 130 -2.40 -17.39 2.79
C ALA A 130 -2.81 -17.96 4.16
N LEU A 131 -1.89 -18.62 4.87
CA LEU A 131 -2.13 -19.15 6.21
C LEU A 131 -2.27 -18.05 7.27
N TYR A 132 -1.65 -16.89 7.09
CA TYR A 132 -1.81 -15.75 8.01
C TYR A 132 -3.18 -15.07 7.87
N VAL A 133 -3.75 -15.08 6.67
CA VAL A 133 -5.03 -14.42 6.37
C VAL A 133 -6.24 -15.27 6.73
N VAL A 134 -6.11 -16.60 6.71
CA VAL A 134 -7.14 -17.58 7.08
C VAL A 134 -7.23 -17.74 8.59
#